data_AF-A0A2N7RWD2-F1
#
_entry.id   AF-A0A2N7RWD2-F1
#
_cell.length_a   1.000
_cell.length_b   1.000
_cell.length_c   1.000
_cell.angle_alpha   90.00
_cell.angle_beta   90.00
_cell.angle_gamma   90.00
#
_symmetry.space_group_name_H-M   'P 1'
#
loop_
_entity.id
_entity.type
_entity.pdbx_description
1 polymer ?
#
loop_
_entity_poly.entity_id
_entity_poly.type
_entity_poly.pdbx_seq_one_letter_code
_entity_poly.pdbx_strand_id
1 'polypeptide(L)'
;MLYVLAIAIVIALLYYVFSGRTAVQPLQKPLLSIRQYVPEIPPGAPAHHWTDEGRFASEVENESMYQPAIAKLAGEHGPGNAEEKCLALLVCDDANPFQDKAIAVFIDGQLVGYLSHNDALRLRRNLGRMDMAGQLTSCDAVIRGGGLWNGKRLAYAVWLDLQPYN
;
A
#
# COMPACT_ATOMS: atom_id res chain seq x y z
N MET A 1 -42.77 -17.95 44.17
CA MET A 1 -43.14 -18.11 42.75
C MET A 1 -43.05 -16.81 41.95
N LEU A 2 -43.49 -15.66 42.48
CA LEU A 2 -43.41 -14.35 41.78
C LEU A 2 -41.99 -13.93 41.37
N TYR A 3 -40.98 -14.17 42.22
CA TYR A 3 -39.58 -13.83 41.94
C TYR A 3 -38.97 -14.61 40.77
N VAL A 4 -39.31 -15.89 40.63
CA VAL A 4 -38.80 -16.73 39.52
C VAL A 4 -39.35 -16.24 38.18
N LEU A 5 -40.61 -15.78 38.18
CA LEU A 5 -41.28 -15.25 37.00
C LEU A 5 -40.70 -13.89 36.58
N ALA A 6 -40.37 -13.03 37.56
CA ALA A 6 -39.69 -11.76 37.30
C ALA A 6 -38.28 -11.96 36.70
N ILE A 7 -37.50 -12.90 37.22
CA ILE A 7 -36.16 -13.22 36.71
C ILE A 7 -36.24 -13.74 35.27
N ALA A 8 -37.19 -14.63 34.98
CA ALA A 8 -37.39 -15.17 33.63
C ALA A 8 -37.72 -14.07 32.60
N ILE A 9 -38.56 -13.09 33.00
CA ILE A 9 -38.89 -11.95 32.14
C ILE A 9 -37.67 -11.07 31.86
N VAL A 10 -36.84 -10.79 32.87
CA VAL A 10 -35.62 -9.99 32.70
C VAL A 10 -34.64 -10.71 31.76
N ILE A 11 -34.46 -12.02 31.92
CA ILE A 11 -33.61 -12.81 31.03
C ILE A 11 -34.15 -12.79 29.59
N ALA A 12 -35.46 -12.92 29.40
CA ALA A 12 -36.09 -12.87 28.08
C ALA A 12 -35.94 -11.49 27.42
N LEU A 13 -36.06 -10.40 28.19
CA LEU A 13 -35.85 -9.04 27.69
C LEU A 13 -34.39 -8.78 27.32
N LEU A 14 -33.45 -9.25 28.14
CA LEU A 14 -32.02 -9.18 27.81
C LEU A 14 -31.74 -9.98 26.52
N TYR A 15 -32.25 -11.21 26.42
CA TYR A 15 -32.10 -12.02 25.21
C TYR A 15 -32.68 -11.31 23.98
N TYR A 16 -33.86 -10.70 24.07
CA TYR A 16 -34.48 -9.95 22.98
C TYR A 16 -33.64 -8.72 22.56
N VAL A 17 -33.08 -7.98 23.52
CA VAL A 17 -32.25 -6.80 23.25
C VAL A 17 -30.90 -7.17 22.64
N PHE A 18 -30.31 -8.30 23.05
CA PHE A 18 -28.98 -8.72 22.61
C PHE A 18 -29.00 -9.59 21.34
N SER A 19 -30.05 -10.37 21.10
CA SER A 19 -30.13 -11.30 19.96
C SER A 19 -30.18 -10.60 18.58
N GLY A 20 -30.61 -9.34 18.51
CA GLY A 20 -30.64 -8.55 17.27
C GLY A 20 -29.36 -7.76 16.96
N ARG A 21 -28.37 -7.73 17.86
CA ARG A 21 -27.22 -6.80 17.78
C ARG A 21 -25.86 -7.43 17.51
N THR A 22 -25.77 -8.75 17.38
CA THR A 22 -24.50 -9.45 17.15
C THR A 22 -24.49 -10.23 15.85
N ALA A 23 -25.06 -9.66 14.78
CA ALA A 23 -24.64 -10.04 13.44
C ALA A 23 -23.31 -9.35 13.17
N VAL A 24 -22.23 -9.87 13.74
CA VAL A 24 -20.89 -9.56 13.22
C VAL A 24 -20.90 -10.18 11.84
N GLN A 25 -20.99 -9.36 10.79
CA GLN A 25 -20.82 -9.85 9.43
C GLN A 25 -19.44 -10.53 9.43
N PRO A 26 -19.35 -11.85 9.19
CA PRO A 26 -18.05 -12.45 9.00
C PRO A 26 -17.43 -11.68 7.85
N LEU A 27 -16.20 -11.22 8.04
CA LEU A 27 -15.41 -10.59 6.99
C LEU A 27 -15.26 -11.64 5.88
N GLN A 28 -16.22 -11.72 4.96
CA GLN A 28 -16.15 -12.51 3.74
C GLN A 28 -15.21 -11.79 2.78
N LYS A 29 -14.02 -11.42 3.24
CA LYS A 29 -12.91 -11.29 2.33
C LYS A 29 -12.51 -12.72 2.02
N PRO A 30 -12.52 -13.16 0.75
CA PRO A 30 -11.81 -14.38 0.41
C PRO A 30 -10.42 -14.25 1.01
N LEU A 31 -9.91 -15.33 1.62
CA LEU A 31 -8.49 -15.43 1.95
C LEU A 31 -7.76 -15.43 0.60
N LEU A 32 -7.63 -14.25 0.00
CA LEU A 32 -6.64 -14.01 -1.03
C LEU A 32 -5.37 -14.56 -0.41
N SER A 33 -4.74 -15.52 -1.09
CA SER A 33 -3.40 -15.93 -0.75
C SER A 33 -2.65 -14.62 -0.53
N ILE A 34 -2.20 -14.38 0.70
CA ILE A 34 -1.61 -13.10 1.10
C ILE A 34 -0.48 -12.70 0.13
N ARG A 35 0.15 -13.68 -0.52
CA ARG A 35 1.18 -13.54 -1.57
C ARG A 35 0.68 -12.99 -2.92
N GLN A 36 -0.62 -12.89 -3.15
CA GLN A 36 -1.24 -12.50 -4.41
C GLN A 36 -2.11 -11.23 -4.28
N TYR A 37 -2.11 -10.61 -3.11
CA TYR A 37 -2.83 -9.36 -2.92
C TYR A 37 -2.13 -8.23 -3.69
N VAL A 38 -2.85 -7.62 -4.63
CA VAL A 38 -2.44 -6.42 -5.35
C VAL A 38 -3.63 -5.46 -5.32
N PRO A 39 -3.49 -4.24 -4.78
CA PRO A 39 -4.57 -3.28 -4.81
C PRO A 39 -4.87 -2.85 -6.25
N GLU A 40 -6.13 -2.55 -6.54
CA GLU A 40 -6.52 -2.04 -7.85
C GLU A 40 -6.05 -0.59 -8.01
N ILE A 41 -5.52 -0.25 -9.19
CA ILE A 41 -5.22 1.15 -9.53
C ILE A 41 -6.56 1.83 -9.87
N PRO A 42 -6.95 2.90 -9.15
CA PRO A 42 -8.17 3.62 -9.46
C PRO A 42 -8.17 4.12 -10.92
N PRO A 43 -9.29 4.04 -11.65
CA PRO A 43 -9.35 4.52 -13.02
C PRO A 43 -9.20 6.05 -13.07
N GLY A 44 -8.51 6.54 -14.10
CA GLY A 44 -8.34 7.97 -14.36
C GLY A 44 -6.89 8.44 -14.33
N ALA A 45 -6.69 9.72 -14.64
CA ALA A 45 -5.38 10.35 -14.53
C ALA A 45 -5.06 10.67 -13.06
N PRO A 46 -3.78 10.67 -12.65
CA PRO A 46 -3.39 11.12 -11.32
C PRO A 46 -3.88 12.54 -11.05
N ALA A 47 -4.53 12.75 -9.90
CA ALA A 47 -5.06 14.05 -9.50
C ALA A 47 -3.95 15.05 -9.15
N HIS A 48 -2.79 14.56 -8.75
CA HIS A 48 -1.64 15.36 -8.38
C HIS A 48 -0.33 14.65 -8.73
N HIS A 49 0.69 15.42 -9.11
CA HIS A 49 2.05 14.97 -9.32
C HIS A 49 2.97 15.61 -8.27
N TRP A 50 3.53 14.80 -7.38
CA TRP A 50 4.45 15.22 -6.34
C TRP A 50 5.87 15.33 -6.87
N THR A 51 6.64 16.26 -6.31
CA THR A 51 8.06 16.42 -6.61
C THR A 51 8.82 16.88 -5.35
N ASP A 52 10.08 16.47 -5.27
CA ASP A 52 11.08 16.92 -4.30
C ASP A 52 12.29 17.53 -5.03
N GLU A 53 12.02 18.17 -6.19
CA GLU A 53 13.03 18.80 -7.06
C GLU A 53 14.04 17.81 -7.65
N GLY A 54 13.62 16.56 -7.89
CA GLY A 54 14.45 15.52 -8.48
C GLY A 54 15.50 14.94 -7.55
N ARG A 55 15.32 15.04 -6.23
CA ARG A 55 16.26 14.50 -5.23
C ARG A 55 16.18 12.99 -5.09
N PHE A 56 15.03 12.39 -5.38
CA PHE A 56 14.80 10.95 -5.25
C PHE A 56 15.19 10.41 -3.86
N ALA A 57 14.58 10.97 -2.82
CA ALA A 57 15.04 10.82 -1.44
C ALA A 57 14.20 9.85 -0.58
N SER A 58 13.06 9.36 -1.07
CA SER A 58 12.24 8.34 -0.41
C SER A 58 12.43 6.98 -1.10
N GLU A 59 12.90 5.96 -0.38
CA GLU A 59 13.04 4.61 -0.91
C GLU A 59 11.72 3.84 -0.77
N VAL A 60 11.36 3.09 -1.81
CA VAL A 60 10.22 2.18 -1.79
C VAL A 60 10.61 0.92 -1.01
N GLU A 61 9.83 0.57 0.01
CA GLU A 61 9.96 -0.70 0.70
C GLU A 61 9.55 -1.83 -0.26
N ASN A 62 10.56 -2.59 -0.70
CA ASN A 62 10.39 -3.68 -1.65
C ASN A 62 10.93 -5.00 -1.09
N GLU A 63 10.03 -5.94 -0.84
CA GLU A 63 10.39 -7.32 -0.55
C GLU A 63 10.86 -8.09 -1.80
N SER A 64 11.50 -9.24 -1.59
CA SER A 64 11.98 -10.13 -2.65
C SER A 64 10.93 -10.50 -3.71
N MET A 65 9.64 -10.50 -3.36
CA MET A 65 8.54 -10.80 -4.28
C MET A 65 8.38 -9.75 -5.40
N TYR A 66 8.78 -8.50 -5.19
CA TYR A 66 8.68 -7.43 -6.20
C TYR A 66 9.90 -7.36 -7.12
N GLN A 67 11.02 -7.97 -6.73
CA GLN A 67 12.28 -7.91 -7.48
C GLN A 67 12.16 -8.36 -8.95
N PRO A 68 11.39 -9.40 -9.32
CA PRO A 68 11.19 -9.74 -10.72
C PRO A 68 10.50 -8.64 -11.55
N ALA A 69 9.53 -7.92 -10.96
CA ALA A 69 8.86 -6.80 -11.62
C ALA A 69 9.82 -5.61 -11.77
N ILE A 70 10.53 -5.24 -10.70
CA ILE A 70 11.52 -4.16 -10.73
C ILE A 70 12.64 -4.47 -11.73
N ALA A 71 13.11 -5.72 -11.79
CA ALA A 71 14.14 -6.14 -12.75
C ALA A 71 13.66 -6.02 -14.21
N LYS A 72 12.38 -6.31 -14.48
CA LYS A 72 11.80 -6.13 -15.81
C LYS A 72 11.74 -4.64 -16.18
N LEU A 73 11.33 -3.80 -15.24
CA LEU A 73 11.24 -2.34 -15.43
C LEU A 73 12.62 -1.69 -15.57
N ALA A 74 13.63 -2.19 -14.86
CA ALA A 74 15.01 -1.71 -14.95
C ALA A 74 15.64 -1.94 -16.34
N GLY A 75 15.10 -2.86 -17.13
CA GLY A 75 15.59 -3.18 -18.47
C GLY A 75 17.03 -3.73 -18.49
N GLU A 76 17.67 -3.63 -19.64
CA GLU A 76 19.06 -4.03 -19.83
C GLU A 76 20.01 -2.88 -19.47
N HIS A 77 20.91 -3.11 -18.52
CA HIS A 77 21.91 -2.13 -18.08
C HIS A 77 23.33 -2.72 -17.93
N GLY A 78 23.53 -3.91 -18.50
CA GLY A 78 24.83 -4.58 -18.49
C GLY A 78 25.28 -5.01 -17.07
N PRO A 79 26.59 -4.94 -16.77
CA PRO A 79 27.13 -5.28 -15.45
C PRO A 79 27.02 -4.16 -14.41
N GLY A 80 26.74 -2.92 -14.85
CA GLY A 80 26.62 -1.75 -14.00
C GLY A 80 25.32 -1.73 -13.19
N ASN A 81 25.09 -0.65 -12.45
CA ASN A 81 23.80 -0.42 -11.82
C ASN A 81 22.81 0.14 -12.84
N ALA A 82 21.53 -0.20 -12.66
CA ALA A 82 20.43 0.47 -13.33
C ALA A 82 20.37 1.95 -12.89
N GLU A 83 19.89 2.80 -13.79
CA GLU A 83 19.57 4.20 -13.54
C GLU A 83 18.35 4.61 -14.38
N GLU A 84 17.30 3.78 -14.34
CA GLU A 84 16.11 3.95 -15.18
C GLU A 84 15.13 4.92 -14.52
N LYS A 85 14.84 6.05 -15.19
CA LYS A 85 13.86 7.03 -14.74
C LYS A 85 12.46 6.63 -15.19
N CYS A 86 11.49 6.70 -14.29
CA CYS A 86 10.14 6.24 -14.54
C CYS A 86 9.11 7.10 -13.79
N LEU A 87 7.85 6.99 -14.22
CA LEU A 87 6.70 7.60 -13.52
C LEU A 87 6.11 6.57 -12.55
N ALA A 88 6.03 6.93 -11.27
CA ALA A 88 5.38 6.12 -10.25
C ALA A 88 3.94 6.61 -9.99
N LEU A 89 3.02 5.67 -9.85
CA LEU A 89 1.65 5.88 -9.38
C LEU A 89 1.56 5.47 -7.91
N LEU A 90 0.95 6.34 -7.11
CA LEU A 90 0.78 6.19 -5.67
C LEU A 90 -0.69 5.94 -5.36
N VAL A 91 -0.99 4.74 -4.88
CA VAL A 91 -2.36 4.25 -4.65
C VAL A 91 -2.59 4.05 -3.16
N CYS A 92 -3.58 4.73 -2.58
CA CYS A 92 -4.01 4.49 -1.21
C CYS A 92 -4.64 3.10 -1.08
N ASP A 93 -4.00 2.23 -0.30
CA ASP A 93 -4.42 0.85 -0.09
C ASP A 93 -5.02 0.68 1.31
N ASP A 94 -6.30 1.00 1.45
CA ASP A 94 -7.06 0.85 2.71
C ASP A 94 -7.43 -0.62 3.00
N ALA A 95 -7.21 -1.51 2.03
CA ALA A 95 -7.54 -2.92 2.12
C ALA A 95 -6.32 -3.81 2.43
N ASN A 96 -5.14 -3.19 2.62
CA ASN A 96 -3.88 -3.85 2.89
C ASN A 96 -3.97 -4.75 4.13
N PRO A 97 -3.52 -6.02 4.06
CA PRO A 97 -3.62 -6.96 5.18
C PRO A 97 -2.54 -6.78 6.26
N PHE A 98 -1.48 -6.01 5.99
CA PHE A 98 -0.30 -5.90 6.86
C PHE A 98 -0.21 -4.55 7.56
N GLN A 99 -0.50 -3.47 6.84
CA GLN A 99 -0.27 -2.12 7.29
C GLN A 99 -1.50 -1.25 7.04
N ASP A 100 -2.05 -0.68 8.12
CA ASP A 100 -3.07 0.37 7.99
C ASP A 100 -2.49 1.58 7.22
N LYS A 101 -3.32 2.19 6.38
CA LYS A 101 -2.98 3.38 5.59
C LYS A 101 -1.77 3.17 4.66
N ALA A 102 -1.55 1.96 4.19
CA ALA A 102 -0.53 1.68 3.18
C ALA A 102 -0.75 2.53 1.91
N ILE A 103 0.35 2.81 1.21
CA ILE A 103 0.33 3.41 -0.12
C ILE A 103 1.18 2.52 -1.01
N ALA A 104 0.51 1.86 -1.95
CA ALA A 104 1.13 1.02 -2.95
C ALA A 104 1.78 1.88 -4.04
N VAL A 105 2.94 1.44 -4.51
CA VAL A 105 3.70 2.10 -5.57
C VAL A 105 3.67 1.24 -6.82
N PHE A 106 3.13 1.79 -7.89
CA PHE A 106 3.06 1.14 -9.20
C PHE A 106 3.94 1.86 -10.22
N ILE A 107 4.60 1.10 -11.08
CA ILE A 107 5.33 1.62 -12.23
C ILE A 107 4.93 0.77 -13.45
N ASP A 108 4.49 1.41 -14.53
CA ASP A 108 3.98 0.73 -15.73
C ASP A 108 2.95 -0.38 -15.41
N GLY A 109 2.03 -0.08 -14.48
CA GLY A 109 1.00 -1.02 -14.03
C GLY A 109 1.49 -2.18 -13.15
N GLN A 110 2.80 -2.27 -12.86
CA GLN A 110 3.35 -3.30 -11.99
C GLN A 110 3.53 -2.77 -10.56
N LEU A 111 3.06 -3.53 -9.56
CA LEU A 111 3.31 -3.23 -8.15
C LEU A 111 4.79 -3.46 -7.85
N VAL A 112 5.51 -2.41 -7.46
CA VAL A 112 6.95 -2.46 -7.15
C VAL A 112 7.25 -2.44 -5.65
N GLY A 113 6.26 -2.16 -4.83
CA GLY A 113 6.38 -2.15 -3.37
C GLY A 113 5.42 -1.14 -2.75
N TYR A 114 5.76 -0.71 -1.54
CA TYR A 114 4.96 0.25 -0.77
C TYR A 114 5.84 1.39 -0.26
N LEU A 115 5.23 2.54 0.01
CA LEU A 115 5.90 3.57 0.78
C LEU A 115 6.17 3.08 2.20
N SER A 116 7.26 3.57 2.79
CA SER A 116 7.49 3.39 4.22
C SER A 116 6.30 3.88 5.04
N HIS A 117 6.11 3.31 6.23
CA HIS A 117 4.95 3.66 7.07
C HIS A 117 4.82 5.16 7.33
N ASN A 118 5.94 5.81 7.63
CA ASN A 118 5.95 7.23 7.92
C ASN A 118 5.66 8.09 6.67
N ASP A 119 6.24 7.73 5.53
CA ASP A 119 6.00 8.43 4.26
C ASP A 119 4.54 8.29 3.83
N ALA A 120 3.96 7.08 3.96
CA ALA A 120 2.55 6.81 3.68
C ALA A 120 1.62 7.69 4.53
N LEU A 121 1.86 7.78 5.85
CA LEU A 121 1.07 8.62 6.75
C LEU A 121 1.20 10.11 6.41
N ARG A 122 2.42 10.57 6.08
CA ARG A 122 2.65 11.96 5.66
C ARG A 122 1.90 12.28 4.38
N LEU A 123 2.02 11.43 3.36
CA LEU A 123 1.37 11.65 2.07
C LEU A 123 -0.16 11.69 2.23
N ARG A 124 -0.74 10.76 3.00
CA ARG A 124 -2.18 10.77 3.32
C ARG A 124 -2.63 12.03 4.05
N ARG A 125 -1.85 12.54 5.01
CA ARG A 125 -2.16 13.82 5.66
C ARG A 125 -2.15 14.98 4.66
N ASN A 126 -1.20 15.00 3.73
CA ASN A 126 -1.15 16.06 2.72
C ASN A 126 -2.33 15.94 1.75
N LEU A 127 -2.68 14.73 1.29
CA LEU A 127 -3.89 14.48 0.50
C LEU A 127 -5.16 14.96 1.20
N GLY A 128 -5.29 14.67 2.50
CA GLY A 128 -6.43 15.15 3.29
C GLY A 128 -6.50 16.68 3.40
N ARG A 129 -5.35 17.36 3.51
CA ARG A 129 -5.29 18.85 3.52
C ARG A 129 -5.64 19.49 2.18
N MET A 130 -5.53 18.72 1.09
CA MET A 130 -5.84 19.18 -0.27
C MET A 130 -7.22 18.72 -0.74
N ASP A 131 -8.04 18.14 0.15
CA ASP A 131 -9.33 17.52 -0.19
C ASP A 131 -9.24 16.43 -1.29
N MET A 132 -8.09 15.74 -1.35
CA MET A 132 -7.76 14.68 -2.32
C MET A 132 -7.59 13.31 -1.63
N ALA A 133 -8.21 13.11 -0.47
CA ALA A 133 -8.09 11.86 0.28
C ALA A 133 -8.53 10.65 -0.59
N GLY A 134 -7.65 9.65 -0.69
CA GLY A 134 -7.89 8.42 -1.47
C GLY A 134 -7.75 8.57 -2.99
N GLN A 135 -7.47 9.77 -3.51
CA GLN A 135 -7.28 9.96 -4.95
C GLN A 135 -5.92 9.38 -5.41
N LEU A 136 -5.90 8.90 -6.66
CA LEU A 136 -4.68 8.47 -7.33
C LEU A 136 -3.74 9.68 -7.49
N THR A 137 -2.48 9.53 -7.10
CA THR A 137 -1.43 10.54 -7.34
C THR A 137 -0.20 9.91 -7.99
N SER A 138 0.76 10.73 -8.40
CA SER A 138 1.98 10.27 -9.05
C SER A 138 3.21 11.05 -8.57
N CYS A 139 4.40 10.52 -8.82
CA CYS A 139 5.66 11.24 -8.69
C CYS A 139 6.70 10.62 -9.63
N ASP A 140 7.79 11.33 -9.86
CA ASP A 140 8.93 10.74 -10.56
C ASP A 140 9.64 9.70 -9.68
N ALA A 141 10.24 8.70 -10.32
CA ALA A 141 10.98 7.64 -9.68
C ALA A 141 12.25 7.27 -10.48
N VAL A 142 13.20 6.65 -9.80
CA VAL A 142 14.40 6.08 -10.41
C VAL A 142 14.66 4.68 -9.86
N ILE A 143 14.88 3.73 -10.77
CA ILE A 143 15.30 2.38 -10.43
C ILE A 143 16.83 2.36 -10.39
N ARG A 144 17.38 1.93 -9.26
CA ARG A 144 18.81 1.84 -8.99
C ARG A 144 19.21 0.42 -8.59
N GLY A 145 20.51 0.17 -8.57
CA GLY A 145 21.07 -1.11 -8.13
C GLY A 145 21.05 -2.15 -9.25
N GLY A 146 20.94 -3.42 -8.89
CA GLY A 146 20.99 -4.48 -9.88
C GLY A 146 22.37 -4.72 -10.49
N GLY A 147 23.44 -4.13 -9.99
CA GLY A 147 24.80 -4.39 -10.47
C GLY A 147 25.23 -5.85 -10.35
N LEU A 148 26.19 -6.27 -11.18
CA LEU A 148 26.78 -7.60 -11.06
C LEU A 148 27.90 -7.60 -10.00
N TRP A 149 27.80 -8.53 -9.04
CA TRP A 149 28.82 -8.83 -8.05
C TRP A 149 29.09 -10.34 -8.04
N ASN A 150 30.34 -10.74 -8.29
CA ASN A 150 30.74 -12.15 -8.41
C ASN A 150 29.84 -12.96 -9.37
N GLY A 151 29.48 -12.37 -10.51
CA GLY A 151 28.63 -12.99 -11.53
C GLY A 151 27.15 -13.11 -11.15
N LYS A 152 26.74 -12.61 -9.99
CA LYS A 152 25.35 -12.57 -9.54
C LYS A 152 24.81 -11.14 -9.59
N ARG A 153 23.54 -11.02 -9.94
CA ARG A 153 22.85 -9.73 -9.95
C ARG A 153 22.42 -9.35 -8.53
N LEU A 154 22.79 -8.15 -8.08
CA LEU A 154 22.35 -7.58 -6.81
C LEU A 154 20.87 -7.17 -6.87
N ALA A 155 20.30 -6.84 -5.72
CA ALA A 155 18.92 -6.34 -5.64
C ALA A 155 18.78 -4.97 -6.31
N TYR A 156 17.59 -4.72 -6.83
CA TYR A 156 17.17 -3.41 -7.30
C TYR A 156 16.48 -2.65 -6.17
N ALA A 157 16.58 -1.33 -6.23
CA ALA A 157 15.87 -0.40 -5.35
C ALA A 157 15.11 0.62 -6.20
N VAL A 158 13.96 1.08 -5.72
CA VAL A 158 13.18 2.14 -6.36
C VAL A 158 13.20 3.35 -5.42
N TRP A 159 13.59 4.50 -5.96
CA TRP A 159 13.67 5.76 -5.22
C TRP A 159 12.69 6.76 -5.83
N LEU A 160 11.89 7.41 -5.00
CA LEU A 160 10.83 8.32 -5.39
C LEU A 160 11.25 9.76 -5.14
N ASP A 161 10.82 10.65 -6.04
CA ASP A 161 10.95 12.11 -5.87
C ASP A 161 9.91 12.65 -4.88
N LEU A 162 10.01 12.15 -3.66
CA LEU A 162 9.21 12.55 -2.51
C LEU A 162 10.16 12.97 -1.39
N GLN A 163 9.75 14.00 -0.67
CA GLN A 163 10.43 14.39 0.56
C GLN A 163 10.27 13.27 1.60
N PRO A 164 11.36 12.63 2.06
CA PRO A 164 11.30 11.54 3.01
C PRO A 164 10.94 12.05 4.41
N TYR A 165 10.41 11.15 5.22
CA TYR A 165 10.20 11.36 6.64
C TYR A 165 11.40 10.81 7.43
N ASN A 166 12.15 11.71 8.08
CA ASN A 166 13.21 11.35 9.04
C ASN A 166 12.64 11.04 10.43
#